data_AF-A0A5C3NJB8-F1
#
_entry.id   AF-A0A5C3NJB8-F1
#
_cell.length_a   1.000
_cell.length_b   1.000
_cell.length_c   1.000
_cell.angle_alpha   90.00
_cell.angle_beta   90.00
_cell.angle_gamma   90.00
#
_symmetry.space_group_name_H-M   'P 1'
#
loop_
_entity.id
_entity.type
_entity.pdbx_description
1 polymer ?
#
loop_
_entity_poly.entity_id
_entity_poly.type
_entity_poly.pdbx_seq_one_letter_code
_entity_poly.pdbx_strand_id
1 'polypeptide(L)'
;MTMTSLKETAFITHPSLSFVSVSFLLCLLAVAPRPSFFPLVFLLSSLQLYGRIIVRREHAFANFSRLWAALTTAVVLSHIGPALSALSTPSTSIIFLTLSAATTSFVALSAILMDIKVCSKTKSQWSQITLFPALWASVWALAAHISPVGRLATWSPLRGLPLDIWITRWIGVPALDWLTAACSVVITEAVGDWYIGTAPRRMNTITGDDESEILPGLPTRREPPTKSPVPRSYPVLGLCGLILAVTVPSYVSSPLPLPPYSKVTTPLTVACVLPPRHRARNWPPSLDDYIKESKRLTQAKVLIWPEGAVRFDSPAERAEAIEKVQKDVAWTNHYVGVSFEEVVSSNDEKTKKRNGFVLVNKTGPVLEYYKRHLVPVAESFSLSPSTDPPTVYTLPLTKPNDFTKSQWGNVTRPIPLTASICLDFSDPYAFSALPSKPALILAPARTWDQSVGLTMFEHAKARAAELDSMVLWCDGGSGGVSGIVGRGMHEMMQVGHGSWTRTVGIQYPFDDRKTVFMAGGEGVGLMGMWALHGVMWFGALGGVLSSRLARLREARRVNEEAPLLG
;
A
#
# COMPACT_ATOMS: atom_id res chain seq x y z
N MET A 1 -15.61 37.48 31.27
CA MET A 1 -15.23 36.59 30.16
C MET A 1 -15.12 35.18 30.70
N THR A 2 -16.17 34.39 30.56
CA THR A 2 -16.11 32.96 30.82
C THR A 2 -15.25 32.33 29.73
N MET A 3 -14.17 31.64 30.11
CA MET A 3 -13.39 30.85 29.16
C MET A 3 -14.32 29.75 28.62
N THR A 4 -14.89 29.96 27.44
CA THR A 4 -15.54 28.87 26.69
C THR A 4 -14.53 27.76 26.55
N SER A 5 -14.87 26.58 27.04
CA SER A 5 -13.98 25.41 26.95
C SER A 5 -13.63 25.18 25.49
N LEU A 6 -12.36 24.84 25.19
CA LEU A 6 -11.91 24.46 23.84
C LEU A 6 -12.86 23.45 23.18
N LYS A 7 -13.45 22.56 23.99
CA LYS A 7 -14.49 21.59 23.60
C LYS A 7 -15.72 22.25 22.97
N GLU A 8 -16.23 23.31 23.59
CA GLU A 8 -17.42 24.03 23.12
C GLU A 8 -17.13 24.77 21.80
N THR A 9 -16.01 25.49 21.72
CA THR A 9 -15.63 26.24 20.53
C THR A 9 -15.38 25.30 19.33
N ALA A 10 -14.61 24.23 19.52
CA ALA A 10 -14.18 23.36 18.43
C ALA A 10 -15.30 22.47 17.87
N PHE A 11 -16.31 22.13 18.66
CA PHE A 11 -17.34 21.16 18.25
C PHE A 11 -18.75 21.74 18.15
N ILE A 12 -19.06 22.81 18.90
CA ILE A 12 -20.41 23.40 18.93
C ILE A 12 -20.42 24.67 18.10
N THR A 13 -19.62 25.67 18.49
CA THR A 13 -19.67 27.03 17.93
C THR A 13 -19.12 27.07 16.50
N HIS A 14 -17.92 26.53 16.27
CA HIS A 14 -17.25 26.61 14.96
C HIS A 14 -16.62 25.27 14.50
N PRO A 15 -17.41 24.19 14.37
CA PRO A 15 -16.87 22.90 13.97
C PRO A 15 -16.31 22.90 12.55
N SER A 16 -16.96 23.58 11.59
CA SER A 16 -16.46 23.63 10.22
C SER A 16 -15.08 24.27 10.14
N LEU A 17 -14.85 25.38 10.83
CA LEU A 17 -13.54 26.03 10.84
C LEU A 17 -12.49 25.11 11.48
N SER A 18 -12.78 24.59 12.67
CA SER A 18 -11.82 23.78 13.44
C SER A 18 -11.44 22.49 12.72
N PHE A 19 -12.42 21.70 12.28
CA PHE A 19 -12.17 20.42 11.63
C PHE A 19 -11.61 20.56 10.22
N VAL A 20 -11.99 21.59 9.45
CA VAL A 20 -11.39 21.82 8.13
C VAL A 20 -9.93 22.23 8.29
N SER A 21 -9.59 23.13 9.22
CA SER A 21 -8.20 23.51 9.49
C SER A 21 -7.36 22.34 10.02
N VAL A 22 -7.88 21.55 10.97
CA VAL A 22 -7.18 20.36 11.49
C VAL A 22 -7.00 19.32 10.39
N SER A 23 -8.03 19.05 9.59
CA SER A 23 -7.95 18.08 8.50
C SER A 23 -7.02 18.55 7.38
N PHE A 24 -6.93 19.85 7.10
CA PHE A 24 -5.95 20.41 6.17
C PHE A 24 -4.51 20.14 6.64
N LEU A 25 -4.21 20.47 7.90
CA LEU A 25 -2.88 20.24 8.48
C LEU A 25 -2.53 18.75 8.56
N LEU A 26 -3.47 17.90 8.98
CA LEU A 26 -3.27 16.46 9.01
C LEU A 26 -3.11 15.88 7.60
N CYS A 27 -3.84 16.39 6.60
CA CYS A 27 -3.73 15.94 5.21
C CYS A 27 -2.37 16.27 4.60
N LEU A 28 -1.82 17.47 4.87
CA LEU A 28 -0.47 17.85 4.46
C LEU A 28 0.59 16.84 4.94
N LEU A 29 0.42 16.30 6.15
CA LEU A 29 1.33 15.32 6.74
C LEU A 29 1.03 13.87 6.32
N ALA A 30 -0.26 13.52 6.21
CA ALA A 30 -0.74 12.17 5.95
C ALA A 30 -0.60 11.76 4.50
N VAL A 31 -0.84 12.68 3.57
CA VAL A 31 -0.81 12.43 2.11
C VAL A 31 0.40 13.11 1.48
N ALA A 32 1.49 13.28 2.25
CA ALA A 32 2.80 13.62 1.70
C ALA A 32 3.28 12.52 0.72
N PRO A 33 4.31 12.76 -0.11
CA PRO A 33 4.84 11.76 -1.05
C PRO A 33 5.11 10.39 -0.43
N ARG A 34 5.40 10.35 0.87
CA ARG A 34 5.51 9.11 1.65
C ARG A 34 4.48 9.11 2.79
N PRO A 35 3.24 8.68 2.53
CA PRO A 35 2.20 8.63 3.55
C PRO A 35 2.64 7.82 4.77
N SER A 36 2.50 8.42 5.94
CA SER A 36 2.82 7.79 7.22
C SER A 36 1.55 7.28 7.90
N PHE A 37 1.66 6.12 8.55
CA PHE A 37 0.58 5.45 9.25
C PHE A 37 -0.15 6.37 10.24
N PHE A 38 0.56 6.96 11.21
CA PHE A 38 -0.09 7.71 12.29
C PHE A 38 -0.79 9.00 11.84
N PRO A 39 -0.16 9.90 11.04
CA PRO A 39 -0.85 11.07 10.53
C PRO A 39 -2.12 10.72 9.74
N LEU A 40 -2.09 9.62 8.98
CA LEU A 40 -3.25 9.14 8.24
C LEU A 40 -4.35 8.61 9.18
N VAL A 41 -4.00 7.84 10.21
CA VAL A 41 -4.96 7.44 11.26
C VAL A 41 -5.68 8.66 11.86
N PHE A 42 -4.93 9.69 12.26
CA PHE A 42 -5.51 10.91 12.84
C PHE A 42 -6.36 11.69 11.85
N LEU A 43 -5.93 11.80 10.58
CA LEU A 43 -6.72 12.43 9.52
C LEU A 43 -8.07 11.72 9.38
N LEU A 44 -8.06 10.39 9.24
CA LEU A 44 -9.29 9.61 9.08
C LEU A 44 -10.21 9.74 10.30
N SER A 45 -9.66 9.75 11.52
CA SER A 45 -10.46 9.99 12.73
C SER A 45 -11.11 11.37 12.73
N SER A 46 -10.34 12.41 12.38
CA SER A 46 -10.85 13.79 12.25
C SER A 46 -11.99 13.87 11.23
N LEU A 47 -11.80 13.27 10.05
CA LEU A 47 -12.80 13.27 8.98
C LEU A 47 -14.07 12.49 9.35
N GLN A 48 -13.94 11.35 10.02
CA GLN A 48 -15.10 10.57 10.51
C GLN A 48 -15.89 11.35 11.58
N LEU A 49 -15.20 11.92 12.57
CA LEU A 49 -15.83 12.75 13.61
C LEU A 49 -16.57 13.93 12.98
N TYR A 50 -15.90 14.66 12.09
CA TYR A 50 -16.50 15.80 11.38
C TYR A 50 -17.69 15.39 10.52
N GLY A 51 -17.57 14.30 9.77
CA GLY A 51 -18.65 13.76 8.94
C GLY A 51 -19.90 13.45 9.77
N ARG A 52 -19.75 12.82 10.93
CA ARG A 52 -20.86 12.50 11.84
C ARG A 52 -21.55 13.76 12.38
N ILE A 53 -20.80 14.82 12.64
CA ILE A 53 -21.34 16.12 13.09
C ILE A 53 -22.12 16.80 11.96
N ILE A 54 -21.54 16.84 10.76
CA ILE A 54 -22.02 17.74 9.72
C ILE A 54 -23.15 17.21 8.86
N VAL A 55 -23.26 15.88 8.72
CA VAL A 55 -24.37 15.23 7.98
C VAL A 55 -25.73 15.61 8.55
N ARG A 56 -25.79 16.04 9.82
CA ARG A 56 -27.03 16.48 10.50
C ARG A 56 -27.24 18.00 10.54
N ARG A 57 -26.30 18.80 10.03
CA ARG A 57 -26.39 20.26 10.05
C ARG A 57 -26.99 20.80 8.76
N GLU A 58 -27.59 21.97 8.86
CA GLU A 58 -27.96 22.78 7.69
C GLU A 58 -26.70 23.06 6.84
N HIS A 59 -26.86 23.11 5.52
CA HIS A 59 -25.76 23.29 4.58
C HIS A 59 -24.65 22.21 4.64
N ALA A 60 -24.98 20.97 5.02
CA ALA A 60 -24.04 19.85 5.01
C ALA A 60 -23.21 19.77 3.72
N PHE A 61 -23.87 19.90 2.55
CA PHE A 61 -23.21 19.88 1.24
C PHE A 61 -22.15 20.98 1.10
N ALA A 62 -22.47 22.23 1.43
CA ALA A 62 -21.54 23.34 1.32
C ALA A 62 -20.30 23.14 2.21
N ASN A 63 -20.49 22.58 3.41
CA ASN A 63 -19.38 22.27 4.29
C ASN A 63 -18.51 21.09 3.81
N PHE A 64 -19.12 20.07 3.19
CA PHE A 64 -18.38 19.00 2.53
C PHE A 64 -17.56 19.52 1.35
N SER A 65 -18.11 20.43 0.54
CA SER A 65 -17.38 21.06 -0.55
C SER A 65 -16.17 21.86 -0.07
N ARG A 66 -16.31 22.60 1.05
CA ARG A 66 -15.17 23.32 1.67
C ARG A 66 -14.10 22.36 2.17
N LEU A 67 -14.49 21.26 2.81
CA LEU A 67 -13.55 20.23 3.26
C LEU A 67 -12.84 19.57 2.08
N TRP A 68 -13.57 19.21 1.03
CA TRP A 68 -13.00 18.65 -0.20
C TRP A 68 -11.99 19.59 -0.85
N ALA A 69 -12.32 20.87 -0.97
CA ALA A 69 -11.40 21.88 -1.48
C ALA A 69 -10.14 21.98 -0.60
N ALA A 70 -10.29 22.03 0.72
CA ALA A 70 -9.16 22.09 1.65
C ALA A 70 -8.25 20.85 1.55
N LEU A 71 -8.82 19.64 1.50
CA LEU A 71 -8.05 18.40 1.33
C LEU A 71 -7.31 18.37 0.00
N THR A 72 -7.99 18.80 -1.08
CA THR A 72 -7.39 18.91 -2.42
C THR A 72 -6.20 19.86 -2.39
N THR A 73 -6.37 21.06 -1.83
CA THR A 73 -5.28 22.04 -1.68
C THR A 73 -4.13 21.49 -0.84
N ALA A 74 -4.41 20.78 0.25
CA ALA A 74 -3.39 20.14 1.08
C ALA A 74 -2.56 19.12 0.27
N VAL A 75 -3.21 18.24 -0.50
CA VAL A 75 -2.51 17.26 -1.37
C VAL A 75 -1.70 17.97 -2.46
N VAL A 76 -2.25 19.00 -3.11
CA VAL A 76 -1.50 19.77 -4.12
C VAL A 76 -0.25 20.40 -3.51
N LEU A 77 -0.35 21.00 -2.32
CA LEU A 77 0.78 21.61 -1.63
C LEU A 77 1.83 20.58 -1.20
N SER A 78 1.43 19.39 -0.75
CA SER A 78 2.39 18.36 -0.32
C SER A 78 3.15 17.72 -1.50
N HIS A 79 2.62 17.80 -2.72
CA HIS A 79 3.20 17.21 -3.94
C HIS A 79 3.68 18.23 -4.98
N ILE A 80 3.63 19.53 -4.67
CA ILE A 80 3.97 20.58 -5.66
C ILE A 80 5.43 20.47 -6.12
N GLY A 81 6.36 20.15 -5.21
CA GLY A 81 7.78 19.97 -5.50
C GLY A 81 8.04 18.97 -6.63
N PRO A 82 7.71 17.67 -6.46
CA PRO A 82 7.91 16.68 -7.50
C PRO A 82 7.05 16.91 -8.75
N ALA A 83 5.92 17.61 -8.66
CA ALA A 83 5.09 17.91 -9.83
C ALA A 83 5.75 18.95 -10.75
N LEU A 84 6.45 19.95 -10.20
CA LEU A 84 7.11 20.99 -11.00
C LEU A 84 8.19 20.43 -11.94
N SER A 85 8.79 19.30 -11.60
CA SER A 85 9.83 18.62 -12.38
C SER A 85 9.34 17.40 -13.17
N ALA A 86 8.05 17.03 -13.07
CA ALA A 86 7.52 15.80 -13.65
C ALA A 86 7.36 15.84 -15.19
N LEU A 87 6.95 16.99 -15.73
CA LEU A 87 6.71 17.19 -17.17
C LEU A 87 7.52 18.39 -17.67
N SER A 88 7.70 18.47 -18.99
CA SER A 88 8.34 19.61 -19.65
C SER A 88 7.62 20.94 -19.42
N THR A 89 6.31 20.89 -19.15
CA THR A 89 5.47 22.06 -18.90
C THR A 89 4.93 22.03 -17.46
N PRO A 90 5.46 22.84 -16.53
CA PRO A 90 5.05 22.79 -15.12
C PRO A 90 3.55 23.03 -14.88
N SER A 91 2.90 23.85 -15.70
CA SER A 91 1.46 24.14 -15.57
C SER A 91 0.60 22.90 -15.83
N THR A 92 0.94 22.06 -16.82
CA THR A 92 0.20 20.82 -17.06
C THR A 92 0.39 19.82 -15.93
N SER A 93 1.58 19.75 -15.33
CA SER A 93 1.82 18.93 -14.13
C SER A 93 0.94 19.38 -12.96
N ILE A 94 0.84 20.69 -12.69
CA ILE A 94 0.02 21.23 -11.60
C ILE A 94 -1.47 20.97 -11.84
N ILE A 95 -1.95 21.12 -13.08
CA ILE A 95 -3.33 20.82 -13.43
C ILE A 95 -3.63 19.33 -13.19
N PHE A 96 -2.76 18.44 -13.66
CA PHE A 96 -2.93 17.00 -13.47
C PHE A 96 -2.86 16.61 -11.99
N LEU A 97 -1.92 17.18 -11.24
CA LEU A 97 -1.84 17.01 -9.79
C LEU A 97 -3.14 17.46 -9.10
N THR A 98 -3.67 18.62 -9.48
CA THR A 98 -4.91 19.15 -8.90
C THR A 98 -6.11 18.25 -9.20
N LEU A 99 -6.23 17.75 -10.43
CA LEU A 99 -7.29 16.82 -10.82
C LEU A 99 -7.18 15.48 -10.07
N SER A 100 -5.96 14.94 -9.95
CA SER A 100 -5.70 13.71 -9.21
C SER A 100 -5.99 13.87 -7.72
N ALA A 101 -5.53 14.97 -7.12
CA ALA A 101 -5.79 15.34 -5.72
C ALA A 101 -7.29 15.51 -5.44
N ALA A 102 -8.01 16.17 -6.35
CA ALA A 102 -9.44 16.39 -6.27
C ALA A 102 -10.22 15.06 -6.33
N THR A 103 -9.83 14.19 -7.26
CA THR A 103 -10.47 12.88 -7.47
C THR A 103 -10.24 11.97 -6.27
N THR A 104 -8.99 11.84 -5.80
CA THR A 104 -8.64 10.98 -4.67
C THR A 104 -9.27 11.47 -3.36
N SER A 105 -9.31 12.79 -3.14
CA SER A 105 -10.01 13.39 -1.99
C SER A 105 -11.52 13.15 -2.06
N PHE A 106 -12.13 13.21 -3.25
CA PHE A 106 -13.55 12.91 -3.44
C PHE A 106 -13.86 11.44 -3.14
N VAL A 107 -13.02 10.51 -3.61
CA VAL A 107 -13.15 9.07 -3.32
C VAL A 107 -13.05 8.80 -1.83
N ALA A 108 -12.07 9.41 -1.14
CA ALA A 108 -11.88 9.28 0.30
C ALA A 108 -13.11 9.77 1.09
N LEU A 109 -13.62 10.97 0.78
CA LEU A 109 -14.80 11.54 1.42
C LEU A 109 -16.07 10.73 1.13
N SER A 110 -16.19 10.17 -0.07
CA SER A 110 -17.33 9.32 -0.46
C SER A 110 -17.36 8.02 0.37
N ALA A 111 -16.20 7.39 0.61
CA ALA A 111 -16.09 6.22 1.46
C ALA A 111 -16.54 6.52 2.90
N ILE A 112 -16.10 7.65 3.47
CA ILE A 112 -16.49 8.09 4.82
C ILE A 112 -17.99 8.39 4.88
N LEU A 113 -18.54 9.09 3.88
CA LEU A 113 -19.97 9.39 3.79
C LEU A 113 -20.82 8.14 3.68
N MET A 114 -20.37 7.15 2.89
CA MET A 114 -21.06 5.88 2.74
C MET A 114 -21.08 5.12 4.07
N ASP A 115 -19.94 5.03 4.77
CA ASP A 115 -19.89 4.45 6.11
C ASP A 115 -20.89 5.12 7.06
N ILE A 116 -20.87 6.45 7.17
CA ILE A 116 -21.78 7.20 8.06
C ILE A 116 -23.25 6.91 7.72
N LYS A 117 -23.60 6.90 6.43
CA LYS A 117 -24.97 6.63 5.98
C LYS A 117 -25.39 5.18 6.29
N VAL A 118 -24.54 4.19 6.03
CA VAL A 118 -24.86 2.78 6.30
C VAL A 118 -24.92 2.53 7.81
N CYS A 119 -23.94 3.02 8.58
CA CYS A 119 -23.91 2.91 10.03
C CYS A 119 -25.13 3.55 10.72
N SER A 120 -25.69 4.63 10.16
CA SER A 120 -26.92 5.24 10.67
C SER A 120 -28.16 4.34 10.58
N LYS A 121 -28.15 3.36 9.67
CA LYS A 121 -29.25 2.39 9.46
C LYS A 121 -29.00 1.05 10.14
N THR A 122 -27.74 0.72 10.42
CA THR A 122 -27.35 -0.55 11.02
C THR A 122 -27.55 -0.56 12.54
N LYS A 123 -28.16 -1.63 13.08
CA LYS A 123 -28.39 -1.77 14.53
C LYS A 123 -27.23 -2.42 15.30
N SER A 124 -26.39 -3.21 14.62
CA SER A 124 -25.24 -3.90 15.22
C SER A 124 -24.05 -2.95 15.40
N GLN A 125 -23.60 -2.76 16.64
CA GLN A 125 -22.41 -1.96 16.95
C GLN A 125 -21.13 -2.56 16.34
N TRP A 126 -21.01 -3.89 16.34
CA TRP A 126 -19.88 -4.59 15.73
C TRP A 126 -19.82 -4.39 14.22
N SER A 127 -20.96 -4.42 13.55
CA SER A 127 -21.04 -4.10 12.11
C SER A 127 -20.63 -2.65 11.86
N GLN A 128 -21.08 -1.69 12.69
CA GLN A 128 -20.72 -0.29 12.53
C GLN A 128 -19.20 -0.04 12.63
N ILE A 129 -18.51 -0.67 13.59
CA ILE A 129 -17.06 -0.44 13.76
C ILE A 129 -16.19 -1.23 12.78
N THR A 130 -16.71 -2.28 12.16
CA THR A 130 -15.95 -3.11 11.19
C THR A 130 -16.24 -2.75 9.73
N LEU A 131 -17.29 -1.97 9.45
CA LEU A 131 -17.67 -1.57 8.11
C LEU A 131 -16.62 -0.63 7.49
N PHE A 132 -16.27 0.47 8.17
CA PHE A 132 -15.32 1.45 7.63
C PHE A 132 -13.97 0.82 7.25
N PRO A 133 -13.33 -0.03 8.08
CA PRO A 133 -12.07 -0.67 7.71
C PRO A 133 -12.15 -1.55 6.46
N ALA A 134 -13.21 -2.36 6.33
CA ALA A 134 -13.42 -3.19 5.13
C ALA A 134 -13.65 -2.32 3.90
N LEU A 135 -14.48 -1.29 4.04
CA LEU A 135 -14.78 -0.35 2.97
C LEU A 135 -13.52 0.40 2.50
N TRP A 136 -12.74 0.94 3.44
CA TRP A 136 -11.52 1.70 3.14
C TRP A 136 -10.50 0.86 2.37
N ALA A 137 -10.25 -0.37 2.84
CA ALA A 137 -9.36 -1.29 2.15
C ALA A 137 -9.85 -1.64 0.73
N SER A 138 -11.15 -1.89 0.55
CA SER A 138 -11.73 -2.16 -0.77
C SER A 138 -11.64 -0.99 -1.73
N VAL A 139 -11.92 0.24 -1.26
CA VAL A 139 -11.86 1.44 -2.08
C VAL A 139 -10.46 1.67 -2.62
N TRP A 140 -9.41 1.51 -1.79
CA TRP A 140 -8.04 1.74 -2.24
C TRP A 140 -7.46 0.59 -3.04
N ALA A 141 -7.84 -0.66 -2.77
CA ALA A 141 -7.52 -1.78 -3.64
C ALA A 141 -8.14 -1.59 -5.04
N LEU A 142 -9.41 -1.19 -5.12
CA LEU A 142 -10.09 -0.91 -6.38
C LEU A 142 -9.46 0.30 -7.10
N ALA A 143 -9.18 1.37 -6.38
CA ALA A 143 -8.52 2.54 -6.93
C ALA A 143 -7.14 2.20 -7.50
N ALA A 144 -6.35 1.38 -6.80
CA ALA A 144 -5.05 0.92 -7.27
C ALA A 144 -5.16 0.05 -8.53
N HIS A 145 -6.20 -0.78 -8.64
CA HIS A 145 -6.42 -1.64 -9.79
C HIS A 145 -6.83 -0.85 -11.05
N ILE A 146 -7.61 0.22 -10.90
CA ILE A 146 -8.11 1.02 -12.03
C ILE A 146 -7.12 2.14 -12.40
N SER A 147 -6.32 2.60 -11.44
CA SER A 147 -5.39 3.71 -11.62
C SER A 147 -4.16 3.30 -12.43
N PRO A 148 -3.79 4.06 -13.48
CA PRO A 148 -2.57 3.78 -14.25
C PRO A 148 -1.27 4.08 -13.47
N VAL A 149 -1.36 4.75 -12.32
CA VAL A 149 -0.23 4.94 -11.38
C VAL A 149 -0.29 3.98 -10.18
N GLY A 150 -1.17 2.98 -10.24
CA GLY A 150 -1.35 1.99 -9.19
C GLY A 150 -1.59 2.64 -7.83
N ARG A 151 -0.80 2.23 -6.84
CA ARG A 151 -0.90 2.71 -5.45
C ARG A 151 -0.30 4.10 -5.18
N LEU A 152 0.37 4.75 -6.13
CA LEU A 152 1.01 6.06 -5.87
C LEU A 152 0.02 7.18 -5.52
N ALA A 153 -1.19 7.12 -6.04
CA ALA A 153 -2.23 8.13 -5.80
C ALA A 153 -3.20 7.74 -4.65
N THR A 154 -2.87 6.70 -3.87
CA THR A 154 -3.78 6.18 -2.85
C THR A 154 -3.51 6.79 -1.48
N TRP A 155 -4.55 6.90 -0.63
CA TRP A 155 -4.37 7.27 0.78
C TRP A 155 -4.07 6.02 1.61
N SER A 156 -3.03 5.30 1.20
CA SER A 156 -2.51 4.10 1.84
C SER A 156 -1.19 4.44 2.53
N PRO A 157 -0.95 3.98 3.77
CA PRO A 157 0.33 4.22 4.42
C PRO A 157 1.45 3.47 3.69
N LEU A 158 2.56 4.15 3.42
CA LEU A 158 3.80 3.54 2.93
C LEU A 158 4.83 3.33 4.04
N ARG A 159 4.73 4.08 5.14
CA ARG A 159 5.65 4.01 6.28
C ARG A 159 4.89 3.91 7.60
N GLY A 160 5.54 3.36 8.62
CA GLY A 160 5.18 3.64 10.02
C GLY A 160 4.81 2.46 10.90
N LEU A 161 4.91 1.21 10.44
CA LEU A 161 4.75 0.04 11.31
C LEU A 161 5.71 -1.07 10.90
N PRO A 162 6.59 -1.57 11.80
CA PRO A 162 7.36 -2.82 11.58
C PRO A 162 6.47 -4.06 11.43
N LEU A 163 5.18 -3.92 11.75
CA LEU A 163 4.14 -4.92 11.57
C LEU A 163 3.87 -5.24 10.10
N ASP A 164 4.27 -4.34 9.20
CA ASP A 164 4.04 -4.43 7.75
C ASP A 164 4.57 -5.76 7.18
N ILE A 165 5.80 -6.15 7.52
CA ILE A 165 6.50 -7.27 6.88
C ILE A 165 5.73 -8.59 7.01
N TRP A 166 5.16 -8.90 8.18
CA TRP A 166 4.61 -10.24 8.41
C TRP A 166 3.22 -10.43 7.82
N ILE A 167 2.38 -9.38 7.77
CA ILE A 167 1.00 -9.45 7.28
C ILE A 167 0.90 -9.26 5.78
N THR A 168 1.82 -8.50 5.17
CA THR A 168 1.82 -8.24 3.73
C THR A 168 1.99 -9.52 2.90
N ARG A 169 2.75 -10.51 3.37
CA ARG A 169 2.86 -11.82 2.68
C ARG A 169 1.53 -12.59 2.58
N TRP A 170 0.57 -12.27 3.44
CA TRP A 170 -0.74 -12.94 3.48
C TRP A 170 -1.80 -12.17 2.71
N ILE A 171 -1.87 -10.86 2.95
CA ILE A 171 -3.02 -10.01 2.58
C ILE A 171 -2.58 -8.84 1.68
N GLY A 172 -1.29 -8.55 1.62
CA GLY A 172 -0.72 -7.40 0.90
C GLY A 172 -0.99 -6.06 1.55
N VAL A 173 -0.79 -4.99 0.79
CA VAL A 173 -1.05 -3.60 1.24
C VAL A 173 -2.49 -3.35 1.72
N PRO A 174 -3.56 -4.01 1.21
CA PRO A 174 -4.91 -3.85 1.78
C PRO A 174 -4.99 -4.09 3.30
N ALA A 175 -4.10 -4.93 3.87
CA ALA A 175 -4.03 -5.11 5.32
C ALA A 175 -3.69 -3.82 6.06
N LEU A 176 -2.78 -3.02 5.49
CA LEU A 176 -2.35 -1.75 6.07
C LEU A 176 -3.46 -0.69 5.95
N ASP A 177 -4.20 -0.70 4.83
CA ASP A 177 -5.38 0.13 4.65
C ASP A 177 -6.43 -0.19 5.72
N TRP A 178 -6.73 -1.48 5.91
CA TRP A 178 -7.67 -1.95 6.92
C TRP A 178 -7.22 -1.56 8.33
N LEU A 179 -5.94 -1.77 8.67
CA LEU A 179 -5.40 -1.47 10.00
C LEU A 179 -5.44 0.03 10.30
N THR A 180 -5.10 0.87 9.32
CA THR A 180 -5.16 2.34 9.44
C THR A 180 -6.59 2.79 9.73
N ALA A 181 -7.55 2.26 8.97
CA ALA A 181 -8.96 2.57 9.14
C ALA A 181 -9.54 1.99 10.45
N ALA A 182 -9.10 0.82 10.91
CA ALA A 182 -9.52 0.23 12.17
C ALA A 182 -9.02 1.05 13.37
N CYS A 183 -7.75 1.47 13.36
CA CYS A 183 -7.21 2.40 14.34
C CYS A 183 -7.97 3.72 14.36
N SER A 184 -8.31 4.25 13.18
CA SER A 184 -9.04 5.53 13.12
C SER A 184 -10.44 5.42 13.70
N VAL A 185 -11.14 4.30 13.48
CA VAL A 185 -12.44 4.00 14.12
C VAL A 185 -12.32 3.92 15.64
N VAL A 186 -11.31 3.23 16.18
CA VAL A 186 -11.11 3.14 17.64
C VAL A 186 -10.96 4.54 18.26
N ILE A 187 -10.16 5.42 17.64
CA ILE A 187 -9.99 6.81 18.10
C ILE A 187 -11.30 7.59 17.96
N THR A 188 -11.98 7.49 16.82
CA THR A 188 -13.27 8.17 16.58
C THR A 188 -14.31 7.78 17.61
N GLU A 189 -14.42 6.50 17.96
CA GLU A 189 -15.36 6.02 18.97
C GLU A 189 -14.96 6.48 20.37
N ALA A 190 -13.68 6.38 20.74
CA ALA A 190 -13.19 6.82 22.05
C ALA A 190 -13.38 8.33 22.27
N VAL A 191 -13.01 9.15 21.27
CA VAL A 191 -13.20 10.62 21.31
C VAL A 191 -14.69 10.95 21.26
N GLY A 192 -15.48 10.24 20.46
CA GLY A 192 -16.92 10.42 20.36
C GLY A 192 -17.64 10.17 21.68
N ASP A 193 -17.31 9.08 22.37
CA ASP A 193 -17.87 8.72 23.68
C ASP A 193 -17.43 9.72 24.77
N TRP A 194 -16.16 10.14 24.77
CA TRP A 194 -15.65 11.19 25.67
C TRP A 194 -16.34 12.54 25.44
N TYR A 195 -16.66 12.86 24.18
CA TYR A 195 -17.24 14.15 23.81
C TYR A 195 -18.76 14.21 24.06
N ILE A 196 -19.53 13.28 23.49
CA ILE A 196 -21.00 13.24 23.56
C ILE A 196 -21.45 12.85 24.98
N GLY A 197 -20.55 12.25 25.77
CA GLY A 197 -20.90 11.56 27.00
C GLY A 197 -21.68 10.29 26.69
N THR A 198 -21.82 9.41 27.67
CA THR A 198 -22.83 8.34 27.62
C THR A 198 -24.21 8.99 27.78
N ALA A 199 -24.65 9.78 26.79
CA ALA A 199 -26.01 10.29 26.78
C ALA A 199 -26.91 9.06 26.86
N PRO A 200 -27.73 8.90 27.92
CA PRO A 200 -28.67 7.80 27.99
C PRO A 200 -29.49 7.91 26.72
N ARG A 201 -29.44 6.86 25.90
CA ARG A 201 -30.17 6.77 24.65
C ARG A 201 -31.65 6.90 25.01
N ARG A 202 -32.16 8.13 25.06
CA ARG A 202 -33.58 8.40 25.28
C ARG A 202 -34.31 7.54 24.27
N MET A 203 -35.16 6.69 24.81
CA MET A 203 -35.98 5.73 24.09
C MET A 203 -36.61 6.42 22.87
N ASN A 204 -36.10 6.11 21.69
CA ASN A 204 -36.86 6.26 20.44
C ASN A 204 -37.89 5.11 20.37
N THR A 205 -38.78 5.05 21.35
CA THR A 205 -40.13 4.47 21.23
C THR A 205 -41.10 5.64 21.12
N ILE A 206 -40.87 6.51 20.13
CA ILE A 206 -41.89 7.42 19.61
C ILE A 206 -42.09 6.98 18.16
N THR A 207 -42.72 5.83 18.00
CA THR A 207 -43.42 5.47 16.76
C THR A 207 -44.64 4.67 17.18
N GLY A 208 -45.80 5.31 17.06
CA GLY A 208 -47.11 4.68 17.05
C GLY A 208 -47.94 4.97 18.29
N ASP A 209 -48.94 5.83 18.12
CA ASP A 209 -50.22 5.88 18.83
C ASP A 209 -50.20 5.84 20.36
N ASP A 210 -50.25 7.02 20.98
CA ASP A 210 -50.97 7.18 22.25
C ASP A 210 -51.45 8.63 22.37
N GLU A 211 -52.51 8.94 21.62
CA GLU A 211 -53.60 9.77 22.16
C GLU A 211 -54.44 8.91 23.12
N SER A 212 -53.83 8.34 24.16
CA SER A 212 -54.60 7.71 25.24
C SER A 212 -54.83 8.71 26.35
N GLU A 213 -56.11 9.05 26.46
CA GLU A 213 -56.77 9.64 27.61
C GLU A 213 -56.11 9.29 28.95
N ILE A 214 -55.99 10.33 29.77
CA ILE A 214 -55.65 10.27 31.18
C ILE A 214 -56.77 9.51 31.91
N LEU A 215 -56.66 8.18 32.00
CA LEU A 215 -57.45 7.36 32.92
C LEU A 215 -56.64 7.10 34.20
N PRO A 216 -57.04 7.67 35.36
CA PRO A 216 -56.40 7.39 36.62
C PRO A 216 -56.96 6.09 37.21
N GLY A 217 -56.11 5.08 37.47
CA GLY A 217 -56.46 4.06 38.47
C GLY A 217 -56.15 2.58 38.21
N LEU A 218 -55.26 2.19 37.30
CA LEU A 218 -54.82 0.80 37.22
C LEU A 218 -53.44 0.59 37.88
N PRO A 219 -53.25 -0.46 38.70
CA PRO A 219 -52.00 -0.74 39.39
C PRO A 219 -50.88 -0.97 38.37
N THR A 220 -49.87 -0.10 38.43
CA THR A 220 -48.73 -0.08 37.52
C THR A 220 -47.99 -1.42 37.60
N ARG A 221 -48.20 -2.29 36.62
CA ARG A 221 -47.45 -3.54 36.46
C ARG A 221 -45.97 -3.16 36.41
N ARG A 222 -45.21 -3.54 37.45
CA ARG A 222 -43.75 -3.36 37.52
C ARG A 222 -43.16 -4.00 36.26
N GLU A 223 -42.86 -3.19 35.26
CA GLU A 223 -42.13 -3.68 34.09
C GLU A 223 -40.78 -4.22 34.59
N PRO A 224 -40.40 -5.44 34.20
CA PRO A 224 -39.12 -6.01 34.61
C PRO A 224 -38.01 -5.05 34.18
N PRO A 225 -36.99 -4.82 35.03
CA PRO A 225 -35.92 -3.88 34.75
C PRO A 225 -35.35 -4.16 33.36
N THR A 226 -35.59 -3.23 32.44
CA THR A 226 -35.11 -3.35 31.06
C THR A 226 -33.61 -3.46 31.13
N LYS A 227 -33.07 -4.62 30.71
CA LYS A 227 -31.63 -4.91 30.74
C LYS A 227 -30.87 -3.71 30.22
N SER A 228 -30.00 -3.16 31.06
CA SER A 228 -29.17 -2.01 30.74
C SER A 228 -28.50 -2.23 29.38
N PRO A 229 -28.58 -1.28 28.43
CA PRO A 229 -27.97 -1.44 27.12
C PRO A 229 -26.49 -1.77 27.29
N VAL A 230 -26.02 -2.79 26.58
CA VAL A 230 -24.60 -3.15 26.56
C VAL A 230 -23.79 -1.89 26.26
N PRO A 231 -22.80 -1.53 27.09
CA PRO A 231 -22.05 -0.31 26.89
C PRO A 231 -21.25 -0.42 25.59
N ARG A 232 -21.26 0.67 24.81
CA ARG A 232 -20.61 0.81 23.50
C ARG A 232 -19.10 0.56 23.54
N SER A 233 -18.50 0.60 24.73
CA SER A 233 -17.08 0.33 24.97
C SER A 233 -16.65 -1.10 24.64
N TYR A 234 -17.52 -2.11 24.76
CA TYR A 234 -17.11 -3.51 24.54
C TYR A 234 -16.64 -3.80 23.09
N PRO A 235 -17.41 -3.48 22.03
CA PRO A 235 -16.94 -3.66 20.66
C PRO A 235 -15.66 -2.89 20.34
N VAL A 236 -15.53 -1.66 20.85
CA VAL A 236 -14.34 -0.81 20.64
C VAL A 236 -13.09 -1.43 21.29
N LEU A 237 -13.22 -1.90 22.53
CA LEU A 237 -12.16 -2.64 23.23
C LEU A 237 -11.82 -3.95 22.52
N GLY A 238 -12.83 -4.66 22.00
CA GLY A 238 -12.63 -5.88 21.23
C GLY A 238 -11.88 -5.62 19.92
N LEU A 239 -12.20 -4.56 19.18
CA LEU A 239 -11.46 -4.14 17.99
C LEU A 239 -10.03 -3.70 18.33
N CYS A 240 -9.85 -2.94 19.40
CA CYS A 240 -8.53 -2.57 19.91
C CYS A 240 -7.70 -3.83 20.27
N GLY A 241 -8.31 -4.79 20.97
CA GLY A 241 -7.70 -6.08 21.28
C GLY A 241 -7.34 -6.88 20.02
N LEU A 242 -8.18 -6.87 18.99
CA LEU A 242 -7.88 -7.50 17.70
C LEU A 242 -6.69 -6.83 17.01
N ILE A 243 -6.65 -5.49 16.97
CA ILE A 243 -5.53 -4.73 16.41
C ILE A 243 -4.24 -5.09 17.16
N LEU A 244 -4.27 -5.13 18.49
CA LEU A 244 -3.13 -5.53 19.33
C LEU A 244 -2.72 -6.99 19.05
N ALA A 245 -3.67 -7.92 18.92
CA ALA A 245 -3.38 -9.32 18.61
C ALA A 245 -2.70 -9.48 17.25
N VAL A 246 -3.08 -8.69 16.25
CA VAL A 246 -2.42 -8.63 14.94
C VAL A 246 -0.99 -8.09 15.06
N THR A 247 -0.64 -7.35 16.11
CA THR A 247 0.75 -6.93 16.32
C THR A 247 1.66 -8.04 16.86
N VAL A 248 1.10 -9.05 17.54
CA VAL A 248 1.89 -10.08 18.25
C VAL A 248 2.90 -10.82 17.34
N PRO A 249 2.54 -11.27 16.13
CA PRO A 249 3.46 -12.01 15.25
C PRO A 249 4.72 -11.22 14.85
N SER A 250 4.71 -9.88 14.89
CA SER A 250 5.89 -9.08 14.56
C SER A 250 7.00 -9.20 15.60
N TYR A 251 6.65 -9.51 16.85
CA TYR A 251 7.64 -9.65 17.93
C TYR A 251 8.37 -10.99 17.89
N VAL A 252 7.77 -12.00 17.25
CA VAL A 252 8.37 -13.33 17.07
C VAL A 252 9.04 -13.50 15.70
N SER A 253 8.69 -12.67 14.72
CA SER A 253 9.30 -12.67 13.40
C SER A 253 10.58 -11.84 13.42
N SER A 254 11.73 -12.44 13.12
CA SER A 254 12.99 -11.69 13.05
C SER A 254 12.92 -10.64 11.92
N PRO A 255 13.03 -9.34 12.23
CA PRO A 255 13.08 -8.29 11.20
C PRO A 255 14.47 -8.19 10.56
N LEU A 256 15.46 -8.94 11.07
CA LEU A 256 16.84 -8.83 10.65
C LEU A 256 17.11 -9.61 9.36
N PRO A 257 17.98 -9.08 8.48
CA PRO A 257 18.33 -9.77 7.27
C PRO A 257 19.14 -11.04 7.53
N LEU A 258 19.02 -11.99 6.62
CA LEU A 258 19.81 -13.22 6.70
C LEU A 258 21.31 -12.91 6.53
N PRO A 259 22.19 -13.50 7.37
CA PRO A 259 23.63 -13.29 7.25
C PRO A 259 24.12 -13.80 5.88
N PRO A 260 24.89 -13.01 5.11
CA PRO A 260 25.36 -13.44 3.79
C PRO A 260 26.18 -14.73 3.81
N TYR A 261 26.94 -14.95 4.88
CA TYR A 261 27.81 -16.10 5.05
C TYR A 261 27.30 -17.01 6.16
N SER A 262 26.49 -18.00 5.80
CA SER A 262 26.02 -19.04 6.73
C SER A 262 25.73 -20.36 6.00
N LYS A 263 25.51 -21.45 6.75
CA LYS A 263 25.16 -22.76 6.16
C LYS A 263 23.78 -22.75 5.48
N VAL A 264 22.89 -21.86 5.91
CA VAL A 264 21.48 -21.74 5.44
C VAL A 264 21.30 -20.59 4.46
N THR A 265 22.40 -20.00 3.99
CA THR A 265 22.36 -18.90 3.02
C THR A 265 23.34 -19.12 1.88
N THR A 266 23.03 -18.48 0.76
CA THR A 266 23.84 -18.39 -0.44
C THR A 266 24.24 -16.92 -0.60
N PRO A 267 25.53 -16.56 -0.41
CA PRO A 267 25.99 -15.20 -0.61
C PRO A 267 25.88 -14.83 -2.08
N LEU A 268 25.23 -13.70 -2.37
CA LEU A 268 25.14 -13.12 -3.70
C LEU A 268 25.60 -11.67 -3.63
N THR A 269 26.70 -11.33 -4.30
CA THR A 269 27.10 -9.93 -4.46
C THR A 269 26.38 -9.32 -5.65
N VAL A 270 25.71 -8.21 -5.43
CA VAL A 270 25.00 -7.44 -6.46
C VAL A 270 25.56 -6.02 -6.56
N ALA A 271 25.33 -5.36 -7.69
CA ALA A 271 25.76 -3.99 -7.91
C ALA A 271 24.75 -3.19 -8.72
N CYS A 272 24.61 -1.91 -8.38
CA CYS A 272 23.96 -0.91 -9.21
C CYS A 272 25.04 -0.07 -9.89
N VAL A 273 25.00 0.00 -11.23
CA VAL A 273 26.00 0.67 -12.05
C VAL A 273 25.50 2.07 -12.39
N LEU A 274 26.11 3.08 -11.77
CA LEU A 274 25.78 4.49 -11.97
C LEU A 274 27.07 5.26 -12.24
N PRO A 275 27.49 5.39 -13.51
CA PRO A 275 28.71 6.09 -13.88
C PRO A 275 28.74 7.50 -13.25
N PRO A 276 29.79 7.83 -12.47
CA PRO A 276 29.80 9.11 -11.78
C PRO A 276 30.01 10.26 -12.77
N ARG A 277 29.28 11.37 -12.56
CA ARG A 277 29.30 12.55 -13.45
C ARG A 277 30.69 13.05 -13.81
N HIS A 278 31.63 13.07 -12.85
CA HIS A 278 32.99 13.57 -13.08
C HIS A 278 33.86 12.65 -13.96
N ARG A 279 33.43 11.41 -14.23
CA ARG A 279 34.16 10.46 -15.08
C ARG A 279 33.53 10.27 -16.45
N ALA A 280 32.24 10.56 -16.60
CA ALA A 280 31.56 10.52 -17.88
C ALA A 280 32.00 11.74 -18.71
N ARG A 281 32.49 11.50 -19.93
CA ARG A 281 32.89 12.59 -20.84
C ARG A 281 31.68 13.42 -21.28
N ASN A 282 30.56 12.75 -21.51
CA ASN A 282 29.31 13.31 -21.97
C ASN A 282 28.20 12.99 -20.96
N TRP A 283 27.19 13.85 -20.87
CA TRP A 283 25.99 13.59 -20.08
C TRP A 283 24.76 13.68 -20.97
N PRO A 284 23.88 12.66 -21.02
CA PRO A 284 23.86 11.42 -20.21
C PRO A 284 25.01 10.43 -20.52
N PRO A 285 25.33 9.46 -19.62
CA PRO A 285 26.39 8.47 -19.84
C PRO A 285 26.12 7.61 -21.08
N SER A 286 27.18 7.30 -21.83
CA SER A 286 27.13 6.43 -23.00
C SER A 286 27.21 4.94 -22.63
N LEU A 287 26.94 4.04 -23.60
CA LEU A 287 27.14 2.59 -23.46
C LEU A 287 28.55 2.27 -22.92
N ASP A 288 29.57 2.95 -23.43
CA ASP A 288 30.96 2.71 -23.05
C ASP A 288 31.27 3.16 -21.61
N ASP A 289 30.61 4.21 -21.14
CA ASP A 289 30.73 4.64 -19.74
C ASP A 289 30.16 3.58 -18.79
N TYR A 290 29.00 2.99 -19.13
CA TYR A 290 28.41 1.89 -18.35
C TYR A 290 29.25 0.62 -18.41
N ILE A 291 29.80 0.25 -19.57
CA ILE A 291 30.71 -0.90 -19.71
C ILE A 291 31.97 -0.68 -18.86
N LYS A 292 32.58 0.50 -18.95
CA LYS A 292 33.80 0.86 -18.20
C LYS A 292 33.55 0.83 -16.70
N GLU A 293 32.42 1.35 -16.25
CA GLU A 293 32.06 1.34 -14.83
C GLU A 293 31.74 -0.09 -14.36
N SER A 294 31.05 -0.89 -15.17
CA SER A 294 30.77 -2.30 -14.88
C SER A 294 32.06 -3.12 -14.69
N LYS A 295 33.09 -2.87 -15.52
CA LYS A 295 34.42 -3.50 -15.40
C LYS A 295 35.11 -3.22 -14.06
N ARG A 296 34.73 -2.16 -13.32
CA ARG A 296 35.29 -1.85 -11.99
C ARG A 296 34.63 -2.63 -10.87
N LEU A 297 33.42 -3.15 -11.09
CA LEU A 297 32.58 -3.79 -10.08
C LEU A 297 32.74 -5.32 -10.14
N THR A 298 33.98 -5.80 -10.27
CA THR A 298 34.32 -7.22 -10.51
C THR A 298 33.87 -8.15 -9.39
N GLN A 299 33.64 -7.62 -8.18
CA GLN A 299 33.16 -8.40 -7.03
C GLN A 299 31.68 -8.81 -7.14
N ALA A 300 30.88 -8.10 -7.93
CA ALA A 300 29.45 -8.35 -8.05
C ALA A 300 29.16 -9.45 -9.08
N LYS A 301 28.31 -10.41 -8.75
CA LYS A 301 27.87 -11.46 -9.66
C LYS A 301 26.75 -10.98 -10.60
N VAL A 302 25.88 -10.11 -10.09
CA VAL A 302 24.77 -9.50 -10.83
C VAL A 302 24.94 -7.98 -10.80
N LEU A 303 25.03 -7.37 -11.97
CA LEU A 303 25.08 -5.92 -12.14
C LEU A 303 23.78 -5.47 -12.79
N ILE A 304 23.26 -4.32 -12.38
CA ILE A 304 22.09 -3.71 -12.99
C ILE A 304 22.40 -2.28 -13.41
N TRP A 305 22.01 -1.93 -14.63
CA TRP A 305 22.03 -0.56 -15.14
C TRP A 305 20.65 0.06 -14.91
N PRO A 306 20.56 1.38 -14.63
CA PRO A 306 19.31 2.05 -14.34
C PRO A 306 18.38 2.09 -15.57
N GLU A 307 17.11 2.46 -15.36
CA GLU A 307 16.13 2.53 -16.44
C GLU A 307 16.56 3.50 -17.55
N GLY A 308 16.48 3.05 -18.80
CA GLY A 308 16.84 3.87 -19.96
C GLY A 308 18.31 4.29 -19.94
N ALA A 309 19.20 3.44 -19.40
CA ALA A 309 20.64 3.69 -19.33
C ALA A 309 21.24 3.94 -20.72
N VAL A 310 20.78 3.18 -21.71
CA VAL A 310 21.19 3.31 -23.11
C VAL A 310 19.97 3.37 -24.02
N ARG A 311 20.13 3.95 -25.21
CA ARG A 311 19.08 4.04 -26.21
C ARG A 311 19.57 3.40 -27.51
N PHE A 312 18.69 2.67 -28.17
CA PHE A 312 18.93 2.04 -29.46
C PHE A 312 17.89 2.53 -30.46
N ASP A 313 18.36 2.97 -31.62
CA ASP A 313 17.49 3.42 -32.71
C ASP A 313 17.14 2.28 -33.67
N SER A 314 17.78 1.11 -33.54
CA SER A 314 17.41 -0.10 -34.28
C SER A 314 17.62 -1.41 -33.49
N PRO A 315 16.91 -2.50 -33.85
CA PRO A 315 17.17 -3.82 -33.28
C PRO A 315 18.58 -4.35 -33.55
N ALA A 316 19.20 -3.96 -34.67
CA ALA A 316 20.56 -4.34 -35.02
C ALA A 316 21.58 -3.69 -34.06
N GLU A 317 21.45 -2.39 -33.81
CA GLU A 317 22.26 -1.65 -32.85
C GLU A 317 22.14 -2.25 -31.44
N ARG A 318 20.92 -2.64 -31.03
CA ARG A 318 20.69 -3.34 -29.77
C ARG A 318 21.48 -4.66 -29.70
N ALA A 319 21.43 -5.46 -30.77
CA ALA A 319 22.14 -6.74 -30.82
C ALA A 319 23.66 -6.54 -30.73
N GLU A 320 24.20 -5.57 -31.46
CA GLU A 320 25.63 -5.20 -31.42
C GLU A 320 26.05 -4.72 -30.03
N ALA A 321 25.23 -3.89 -29.38
CA ALA A 321 25.49 -3.41 -28.03
C ALA A 321 25.47 -4.53 -26.99
N ILE A 322 24.51 -5.46 -27.09
CA ILE A 322 24.44 -6.64 -26.22
C ILE A 322 25.67 -7.53 -26.43
N GLU A 323 26.08 -7.77 -27.68
CA GLU A 323 27.28 -8.54 -27.99
C GLU A 323 28.54 -7.86 -27.43
N LYS A 324 28.62 -6.53 -27.51
CA LYS A 324 29.70 -5.75 -26.90
C LYS A 324 29.74 -5.94 -25.38
N VAL A 325 28.60 -5.81 -24.68
CA VAL A 325 28.49 -6.04 -23.23
C VAL A 325 28.90 -7.47 -22.86
N GLN A 326 28.50 -8.45 -23.66
CA GLN A 326 28.87 -9.86 -23.48
C GLN A 326 30.38 -10.05 -23.56
N LYS A 327 31.02 -9.50 -24.60
CA LYS A 327 32.47 -9.58 -24.83
C LYS A 327 33.27 -8.83 -23.76
N ASP A 328 32.83 -7.64 -23.37
CA ASP A 328 33.61 -6.73 -22.53
C ASP A 328 33.44 -6.94 -21.02
N VAL A 329 32.26 -7.39 -20.57
CA VAL A 329 31.93 -7.49 -19.14
C VAL A 329 31.56 -8.92 -18.76
N ALA A 330 30.61 -9.52 -19.49
CA ALA A 330 30.02 -10.80 -19.08
C ALA A 330 30.98 -12.01 -19.20
N TRP A 331 32.14 -11.85 -19.86
CA TRP A 331 33.18 -12.88 -19.97
C TRP A 331 33.72 -13.38 -18.63
N THR A 332 33.62 -12.59 -17.56
CA THR A 332 34.10 -12.94 -16.21
C THR A 332 33.11 -13.80 -15.39
N ASN A 333 32.12 -14.42 -16.05
CA ASN A 333 30.96 -15.10 -15.46
C ASN A 333 30.00 -14.15 -14.72
N HIS A 334 29.93 -12.87 -15.10
CA HIS A 334 29.01 -11.89 -14.54
C HIS A 334 27.68 -11.91 -15.29
N TYR A 335 26.62 -11.49 -14.62
CA TYR A 335 25.30 -11.27 -15.21
C TYR A 335 25.06 -9.76 -15.23
N VAL A 336 24.88 -9.19 -16.41
CA VAL A 336 24.73 -7.75 -16.61
C VAL A 336 23.31 -7.47 -17.09
N GLY A 337 22.52 -6.83 -16.24
CA GLY A 337 21.19 -6.34 -16.54
C GLY A 337 21.28 -4.97 -17.23
N VAL A 338 21.09 -4.96 -18.54
CA VAL A 338 21.10 -3.76 -19.39
C VAL A 338 19.65 -3.29 -19.55
N SER A 339 19.31 -2.12 -18.99
CA SER A 339 18.05 -1.46 -19.30
C SER A 339 18.24 -0.41 -20.39
N PHE A 340 17.30 -0.36 -21.32
CA PHE A 340 17.41 0.42 -22.54
C PHE A 340 16.07 0.97 -23.02
N GLU A 341 16.12 2.02 -23.82
CA GLU A 341 15.01 2.43 -24.69
C GLU A 341 15.29 1.95 -26.11
N GLU A 342 14.31 1.38 -26.80
CA GLU A 342 14.46 1.05 -28.22
C GLU A 342 13.31 1.59 -29.07
N VAL A 343 13.63 1.91 -30.32
CA VAL A 343 12.65 2.23 -31.35
C VAL A 343 12.10 0.93 -31.94
N VAL A 344 10.78 0.80 -31.95
CA VAL A 344 10.08 -0.32 -32.58
C VAL A 344 9.44 0.18 -33.86
N SER A 345 9.79 -0.45 -34.99
CA SER A 345 9.09 -0.24 -36.26
C SER A 345 7.63 -0.65 -36.09
N SER A 346 6.72 0.31 -36.09
CA SER A 346 5.29 0.07 -36.13
C SER A 346 4.83 0.22 -37.58
N ASN A 347 3.83 -0.57 -37.99
CA ASN A 347 3.18 -0.41 -39.30
C ASN A 347 2.45 0.95 -39.40
N ASP A 348 2.18 1.60 -38.26
CA ASP A 348 1.73 2.99 -38.20
C ASP A 348 2.92 3.93 -38.47
N GLU A 349 2.73 4.99 -39.28
CA GLU A 349 3.78 6.00 -39.61
C GLU A 349 4.43 6.69 -38.39
N LYS A 350 3.93 6.46 -37.17
CA LYS A 350 4.48 6.98 -35.93
C LYS A 350 5.49 5.99 -35.34
N THR A 351 6.76 6.41 -35.30
CA THR A 351 7.83 5.74 -34.55
C THR A 351 7.44 5.60 -33.08
N LYS A 352 7.20 4.37 -32.61
CA LYS A 352 6.91 4.08 -31.20
C LYS A 352 8.18 3.58 -30.53
N LYS A 353 8.43 4.01 -29.29
CA LYS A 353 9.52 3.51 -28.47
C LYS A 353 9.00 2.50 -27.45
N ARG A 354 9.89 1.69 -26.86
CA ARG A 354 9.58 0.89 -25.67
C ARG A 354 10.78 0.83 -24.72
N ASN A 355 10.49 0.69 -23.43
CA ASN A 355 11.51 0.50 -22.39
C ASN A 355 11.70 -0.99 -22.14
N GLY A 356 12.95 -1.44 -22.23
CA GLY A 356 13.35 -2.83 -22.10
C GLY A 356 14.40 -3.03 -21.01
N PHE A 357 14.54 -4.28 -20.61
CA PHE A 357 15.58 -4.81 -19.76
C PHE A 357 15.99 -6.17 -20.30
N VAL A 358 17.30 -6.40 -20.40
CA VAL A 358 17.87 -7.70 -20.76
C VAL A 358 18.96 -8.08 -19.77
N LEU A 359 18.89 -9.30 -19.22
CA LEU A 359 19.98 -9.89 -18.47
C LEU A 359 20.89 -10.66 -19.42
N VAL A 360 22.14 -10.28 -19.48
CA VAL A 360 23.15 -10.86 -20.38
C VAL A 360 24.19 -11.60 -19.55
N ASN A 361 24.56 -12.81 -19.99
CA ASN A 361 25.69 -13.55 -19.45
C ASN A 361 26.70 -13.86 -20.57
N LYS A 362 27.73 -14.68 -20.28
CA LYS A 362 28.72 -15.10 -21.27
C LYS A 362 28.17 -15.84 -22.50
N THR A 363 26.98 -16.44 -22.41
CA THR A 363 26.34 -17.19 -23.51
C THR A 363 25.36 -16.33 -24.30
N GLY A 364 24.96 -15.16 -23.79
CA GLY A 364 24.03 -14.24 -24.44
C GLY A 364 22.91 -13.75 -23.51
N PRO A 365 21.81 -13.22 -24.07
CA PRO A 365 20.60 -12.89 -23.31
C PRO A 365 19.99 -14.11 -22.63
N VAL A 366 19.60 -13.97 -21.36
CA VAL A 366 18.98 -15.06 -20.57
C VAL A 366 17.65 -14.70 -19.92
N LEU A 367 17.33 -13.40 -19.84
CA LEU A 367 16.06 -12.88 -19.35
C LEU A 367 15.78 -11.58 -20.11
N GLU A 368 14.58 -11.43 -20.65
CA GLU A 368 14.09 -10.17 -21.22
C GLU A 368 12.82 -9.74 -20.49
N TYR A 369 12.68 -8.44 -20.30
CA TYR A 369 11.50 -7.82 -19.74
C TYR A 369 11.25 -6.47 -20.40
N TYR A 370 10.00 -6.17 -20.72
CA TYR A 370 9.61 -4.87 -21.27
C TYR A 370 8.60 -4.22 -20.32
N LYS A 371 8.73 -2.91 -20.11
CA LYS A 371 7.91 -2.14 -19.15
C LYS A 371 6.43 -2.26 -19.50
N ARG A 372 5.59 -2.53 -18.49
CA ARG A 372 4.16 -2.79 -18.68
C ARG A 372 3.32 -1.58 -18.26
N HIS A 373 3.70 -0.92 -17.18
CA HIS A 373 3.03 0.27 -16.66
C HIS A 373 3.82 1.51 -16.98
N LEU A 374 3.31 2.29 -17.93
CA LEU A 374 3.90 3.55 -18.34
C LEU A 374 3.44 4.70 -17.44
N VAL A 375 4.33 5.64 -17.17
CA VAL A 375 3.98 6.88 -16.47
C VAL A 375 2.96 7.65 -17.31
N PRO A 376 1.75 7.93 -16.78
CA PRO A 376 0.73 8.66 -17.53
C PRO A 376 1.25 10.00 -18.01
N VAL A 377 0.90 10.36 -19.25
CA VAL A 377 1.29 11.62 -19.92
C VAL A 377 2.79 11.71 -20.24
N ALA A 378 3.70 11.38 -19.33
CA ALA A 378 5.14 11.45 -19.58
C ALA A 378 5.62 10.39 -20.58
N GLU A 379 5.12 9.17 -20.43
CA GLU A 379 5.56 8.02 -21.23
C GLU A 379 4.50 7.57 -22.24
N SER A 380 3.21 7.67 -21.89
CA SER A 380 2.11 7.09 -22.67
C SER A 380 1.95 7.64 -24.10
N PHE A 381 2.50 8.82 -24.42
CA PHE A 381 2.44 9.38 -25.78
C PHE A 381 3.61 8.96 -26.68
N SER A 382 4.73 8.52 -26.11
CA SER A 382 5.95 8.17 -26.85
C SER A 382 6.38 6.71 -26.70
N LEU A 383 5.92 6.03 -25.65
CA LEU A 383 6.24 4.64 -25.33
C LEU A 383 5.02 3.74 -25.49
N SER A 384 5.26 2.50 -25.91
CA SER A 384 4.26 1.44 -25.96
C SER A 384 4.44 0.49 -24.77
N PRO A 385 3.36 0.20 -24.01
CA PRO A 385 3.43 -0.76 -22.91
C PRO A 385 3.57 -2.18 -23.47
N SER A 386 4.27 -3.04 -22.72
CA SER A 386 4.31 -4.47 -23.00
C SER A 386 3.11 -5.19 -22.39
N THR A 387 2.58 -6.17 -23.10
CA THR A 387 1.58 -7.12 -22.59
C THR A 387 2.20 -8.40 -22.05
N ASP A 388 3.47 -8.65 -22.34
CA ASP A 388 4.14 -9.89 -21.96
C ASP A 388 4.28 -9.97 -20.43
N PRO A 389 3.91 -11.11 -19.82
CA PRO A 389 4.07 -11.30 -18.39
C PRO A 389 5.56 -11.38 -18.02
N PRO A 390 5.94 -10.99 -16.79
CA PRO A 390 7.30 -11.21 -16.32
C PRO A 390 7.62 -12.71 -16.28
N THR A 391 8.89 -13.05 -16.47
CA THR A 391 9.39 -14.44 -16.44
C THR A 391 10.39 -14.64 -15.31
N VAL A 392 10.67 -15.91 -14.97
CA VAL A 392 11.69 -16.27 -13.96
C VAL A 392 12.87 -16.94 -14.65
N TYR A 393 14.06 -16.40 -14.46
CA TYR A 393 15.32 -17.04 -14.84
C TYR A 393 16.02 -17.61 -13.61
N THR A 394 16.43 -18.87 -13.66
CA THR A 394 17.15 -19.49 -12.54
C THR A 394 18.66 -19.32 -12.71
N LEU A 395 19.25 -18.41 -11.93
CA LEU A 395 20.69 -18.16 -11.90
C LEU A 395 21.43 -19.35 -11.27
N PRO A 396 22.29 -20.09 -11.99
CA PRO A 396 23.09 -21.16 -11.41
C PRO A 396 24.33 -20.57 -10.71
N LEU A 397 24.27 -20.40 -9.38
CA LEU A 397 25.42 -19.88 -8.64
C LEU A 397 26.41 -21.01 -8.31
N THR A 398 27.64 -20.83 -8.77
CA THR A 398 28.77 -21.70 -8.45
C THR A 398 29.39 -21.34 -7.11
N LYS A 399 30.08 -22.31 -6.50
CA LYS A 399 30.83 -22.14 -5.25
C LYS A 399 31.82 -20.97 -5.31
N PRO A 400 31.77 -19.99 -4.39
CA PRO A 400 32.79 -18.97 -4.24
C PRO A 400 34.13 -19.58 -3.79
N ASN A 401 35.25 -18.90 -4.09
CA ASN A 401 36.59 -19.41 -3.75
C ASN A 401 36.77 -19.63 -2.25
N ASP A 402 36.15 -18.79 -1.42
CA ASP A 402 36.27 -18.83 0.05
C ASP A 402 35.48 -19.98 0.71
N PHE A 403 34.68 -20.73 -0.06
CA PHE A 403 33.88 -21.85 0.45
C PHE A 403 34.52 -23.18 0.11
N THR A 404 34.57 -24.10 1.08
CA THR A 404 34.95 -25.50 0.82
C THR A 404 33.80 -26.26 0.13
N LYS A 405 34.12 -27.36 -0.57
CA LYS A 405 33.07 -28.24 -1.16
C LYS A 405 32.11 -28.77 -0.10
N SER A 406 32.60 -29.06 1.11
CA SER A 406 31.77 -29.54 2.23
C SER A 406 30.75 -28.50 2.71
N GLN A 407 31.09 -27.20 2.68
CA GLN A 407 30.21 -26.11 3.10
C GLN A 407 29.21 -25.72 2.00
N TRP A 408 29.63 -25.79 0.74
CA TRP A 408 28.79 -25.41 -0.40
C TRP A 408 27.87 -26.53 -0.87
N GLY A 409 28.35 -27.77 -0.79
CA GLY A 409 27.82 -28.93 -1.49
C GLY A 409 28.52 -29.17 -2.83
N ASN A 410 28.19 -30.30 -3.47
CA ASN A 410 28.74 -30.70 -4.78
C ASN A 410 27.98 -30.10 -5.98
N VAL A 411 27.00 -29.22 -5.75
CA VAL A 411 26.04 -28.72 -6.76
C VAL A 411 26.07 -27.18 -6.82
N THR A 412 25.63 -26.61 -7.95
CA THR A 412 25.26 -25.18 -8.04
C THR A 412 24.09 -24.88 -7.11
N ARG A 413 24.02 -23.65 -6.61
CA ARG A 413 22.88 -23.17 -5.82
C ARG A 413 22.01 -22.29 -6.71
N PRO A 414 20.80 -22.73 -7.11
CA PRO A 414 19.93 -21.95 -7.99
C PRO A 414 19.35 -20.75 -7.26
N ILE A 415 19.30 -19.59 -7.94
CA ILE A 415 18.67 -18.38 -7.43
C ILE A 415 17.64 -17.90 -8.48
N PRO A 416 16.33 -18.00 -8.22
CA PRO A 416 15.33 -17.50 -9.16
C PRO A 416 15.36 -15.96 -9.21
N LEU A 417 15.53 -15.42 -10.40
CA LEU A 417 15.56 -14.00 -10.71
C LEU A 417 14.37 -13.61 -11.56
N THR A 418 13.87 -12.39 -11.39
CA THR A 418 12.94 -11.75 -12.33
C THR A 418 13.29 -10.27 -12.46
N ALA A 419 12.59 -9.55 -13.33
CA ALA A 419 12.80 -8.13 -13.56
C ALA A 419 11.47 -7.38 -13.60
N SER A 420 11.51 -6.10 -13.25
CA SER A 420 10.38 -5.18 -13.31
C SER A 420 10.90 -3.74 -13.33
N ILE A 421 10.26 -2.82 -14.04
CA ILE A 421 10.86 -1.50 -14.31
C ILE A 421 10.06 -0.40 -13.60
N CYS A 422 10.73 0.32 -12.70
CA CYS A 422 10.26 1.59 -12.14
C CYS A 422 8.80 1.56 -11.65
N LEU A 423 7.89 2.23 -12.38
CA LEU A 423 6.47 2.38 -12.03
C LEU A 423 5.73 1.05 -11.89
N ASP A 424 6.21 -0.03 -12.51
CA ASP A 424 5.63 -1.37 -12.36
C ASP A 424 5.50 -1.78 -10.87
N PHE A 425 6.37 -1.30 -9.98
CA PHE A 425 6.29 -1.60 -8.54
C PHE A 425 5.12 -0.94 -7.82
N SER A 426 4.45 0.03 -8.44
CA SER A 426 3.22 0.63 -7.91
C SER A 426 1.98 -0.21 -8.19
N ASP A 427 2.04 -1.15 -9.15
CA ASP A 427 0.93 -2.04 -9.49
C ASP A 427 0.83 -3.22 -8.49
N PRO A 428 -0.34 -3.44 -7.87
CA PRO A 428 -0.59 -4.62 -7.05
C PRO A 428 -0.30 -5.96 -7.74
N TYR A 429 -0.47 -6.03 -9.06
CA TYR A 429 -0.48 -7.27 -9.83
C TYR A 429 0.75 -7.51 -10.71
N ALA A 430 1.79 -6.68 -10.58
CA ALA A 430 2.98 -6.72 -11.43
C ALA A 430 3.63 -8.12 -11.52
N PHE A 431 3.55 -8.91 -10.44
CA PHE A 431 4.18 -10.23 -10.31
C PHE A 431 3.19 -11.40 -10.23
N SER A 432 1.89 -11.16 -10.39
CA SER A 432 0.84 -12.19 -10.24
C SER A 432 1.00 -13.36 -11.22
N ALA A 433 1.50 -13.08 -12.43
CA ALA A 433 1.67 -14.05 -13.51
C ALA A 433 2.91 -14.96 -13.36
N LEU A 434 3.82 -14.67 -12.41
CA LEU A 434 5.01 -15.50 -12.23
C LEU A 434 4.64 -16.93 -11.80
N PRO A 435 5.30 -17.97 -12.35
CA PRO A 435 5.02 -19.36 -11.99
C PRO A 435 5.48 -19.70 -10.56
N SER A 436 6.54 -19.07 -10.07
CA SER A 436 7.11 -19.27 -8.73
C SER A 436 7.64 -17.97 -8.14
N LYS A 437 7.85 -17.94 -6.82
CA LYS A 437 8.39 -16.78 -6.12
C LYS A 437 9.84 -16.52 -6.55
N PRO A 438 10.22 -15.29 -6.94
CA PRO A 438 11.62 -14.96 -7.21
C PRO A 438 12.40 -14.77 -5.89
N ALA A 439 13.68 -15.07 -5.88
CA ALA A 439 14.57 -14.75 -4.77
C ALA A 439 15.01 -13.28 -4.83
N LEU A 440 15.28 -12.79 -6.04
CA LEU A 440 15.72 -11.43 -6.30
C LEU A 440 15.01 -10.85 -7.54
N ILE A 441 14.48 -9.64 -7.39
CA ILE A 441 13.85 -8.86 -8.44
C ILE A 441 14.83 -7.75 -8.85
N LEU A 442 15.19 -7.71 -10.13
CA LEU A 442 16.05 -6.69 -10.71
C LEU A 442 15.19 -5.49 -11.12
N ALA A 443 15.40 -4.36 -10.46
CA ALA A 443 14.55 -3.19 -10.59
C ALA A 443 15.34 -1.98 -11.11
N PRO A 444 15.55 -1.86 -12.43
CA PRO A 444 16.08 -0.64 -12.99
C PRO A 444 15.00 0.45 -12.89
N ALA A 445 15.39 1.64 -12.47
CA ALA A 445 14.49 2.76 -12.31
C ALA A 445 15.17 4.06 -12.74
N ARG A 446 14.36 5.07 -13.02
CA ARG A 446 14.82 6.44 -13.26
C ARG A 446 13.75 7.42 -12.81
N THR A 447 13.87 7.91 -11.59
CA THR A 447 12.93 8.90 -11.05
C THR A 447 13.39 10.33 -11.33
N TRP A 448 12.45 11.27 -11.44
CA TRP A 448 12.74 12.67 -11.79
C TRP A 448 12.97 13.57 -10.57
N ASP A 449 12.59 13.11 -9.39
CA ASP A 449 12.70 13.85 -8.13
C ASP A 449 13.05 12.90 -6.97
N GLN A 450 13.82 13.38 -5.99
CA GLN A 450 14.24 12.57 -4.84
C GLN A 450 13.06 12.07 -4.00
N SER A 451 12.01 12.88 -3.84
CA SER A 451 10.81 12.45 -3.11
C SER A 451 10.11 11.30 -3.82
N VAL A 452 10.05 11.32 -5.16
CA VAL A 452 9.52 10.23 -5.99
C VAL A 452 10.41 9.00 -5.90
N GLY A 453 11.74 9.15 -5.95
CA GLY A 453 12.70 8.06 -5.73
C GLY A 453 12.48 7.36 -4.40
N LEU A 454 12.32 8.12 -3.31
CA LEU A 454 12.02 7.56 -1.99
C LEU A 454 10.66 6.86 -1.93
N THR A 455 9.63 7.43 -2.57
CA THR A 455 8.29 6.82 -2.63
C THR A 455 8.31 5.50 -3.39
N MET A 456 8.94 5.46 -4.57
CA MET A 456 9.08 4.26 -5.37
C MET A 456 9.92 3.18 -4.66
N PHE A 457 10.94 3.58 -3.90
CA PHE A 457 11.70 2.67 -3.06
C PHE A 457 10.84 2.00 -1.96
N GLU A 458 9.90 2.73 -1.34
CA GLU A 458 8.95 2.15 -0.38
C GLU A 458 7.93 1.23 -1.09
N HIS A 459 7.51 1.54 -2.32
CA HIS A 459 6.70 0.61 -3.13
C HIS A 459 7.46 -0.67 -3.46
N ALA A 460 8.74 -0.56 -3.83
CA ALA A 460 9.62 -1.71 -4.05
C ALA A 460 9.74 -2.56 -2.79
N LYS A 461 9.88 -1.92 -1.61
CA LYS A 461 9.87 -2.60 -0.31
C LYS A 461 8.54 -3.33 -0.08
N ALA A 462 7.40 -2.72 -0.38
CA ALA A 462 6.09 -3.34 -0.24
C ALA A 462 5.94 -4.58 -1.15
N ARG A 463 6.35 -4.50 -2.42
CA ARG A 463 6.35 -5.67 -3.34
C ARG A 463 7.27 -6.78 -2.83
N ALA A 464 8.46 -6.42 -2.32
CA ALA A 464 9.39 -7.38 -1.75
C ALA A 464 8.78 -8.13 -0.55
N ALA A 465 8.06 -7.43 0.32
CA ALA A 465 7.43 -8.00 1.50
C ALA A 465 6.21 -8.88 1.17
N GLU A 466 5.41 -8.50 0.17
CA GLU A 466 4.29 -9.29 -0.35
C GLU A 466 4.73 -10.63 -0.94
N LEU A 467 5.83 -10.59 -1.69
CA LEU A 467 6.37 -11.75 -2.35
C LEU A 467 7.30 -12.57 -1.45
N ASP A 468 7.72 -12.09 -0.27
CA ASP A 468 8.82 -12.68 0.51
C ASP A 468 10.11 -12.83 -0.32
N SER A 469 10.38 -11.80 -1.13
CA SER A 469 11.50 -11.69 -2.06
C SER A 469 12.41 -10.52 -1.66
N MET A 470 13.46 -10.32 -2.44
CA MET A 470 14.28 -9.11 -2.38
C MET A 470 14.22 -8.33 -3.68
N VAL A 471 14.43 -7.02 -3.60
CA VAL A 471 14.49 -6.13 -4.76
C VAL A 471 15.83 -5.40 -4.76
N LEU A 472 16.56 -5.49 -5.87
CA LEU A 472 17.73 -4.68 -6.17
C LEU A 472 17.24 -3.46 -6.96
N TRP A 473 17.11 -2.34 -6.28
CA TRP A 473 16.58 -1.09 -6.84
C TRP A 473 17.72 -0.16 -7.27
N CYS A 474 17.82 0.10 -8.57
CA CYS A 474 18.87 0.91 -9.17
C CYS A 474 18.29 2.08 -9.94
N ASP A 475 18.29 3.25 -9.31
CA ASP A 475 17.65 4.47 -9.78
C ASP A 475 18.68 5.44 -10.37
N GLY A 476 18.63 5.64 -11.70
CA GLY A 476 19.49 6.56 -12.45
C GLY A 476 19.00 8.02 -12.50
N GLY A 477 17.95 8.33 -11.74
CA GLY A 477 17.36 9.65 -11.63
C GLY A 477 18.29 10.74 -11.09
N SER A 478 18.04 12.00 -11.43
CA SER A 478 18.77 13.14 -10.86
C SER A 478 18.31 13.39 -9.42
N GLY A 479 18.84 12.60 -8.49
CA GLY A 479 18.35 12.51 -7.10
C GLY A 479 17.67 11.18 -6.80
N GLY A 480 17.73 10.22 -7.73
CA GLY A 480 17.18 8.88 -7.56
C GLY A 480 17.77 8.17 -6.34
N VAL A 481 17.00 7.27 -5.75
CA VAL A 481 17.41 6.52 -4.56
C VAL A 481 17.66 5.08 -4.95
N SER A 482 18.85 4.56 -4.68
CA SER A 482 19.23 3.18 -4.99
C SER A 482 19.53 2.38 -3.73
N GLY A 483 19.24 1.09 -3.74
CA GLY A 483 19.49 0.22 -2.59
C GLY A 483 18.93 -1.19 -2.73
N ILE A 484 18.81 -1.87 -1.58
CA ILE A 484 18.26 -3.22 -1.49
C ILE A 484 17.16 -3.25 -0.44
N VAL A 485 16.03 -3.84 -0.81
CA VAL A 485 14.89 -4.02 0.08
C VAL A 485 14.38 -5.46 0.08
N GLY A 486 13.76 -5.87 1.19
CA GLY A 486 13.14 -7.18 1.34
C GLY A 486 13.90 -8.09 2.30
N ARG A 487 13.19 -9.08 2.86
CA ARG A 487 13.72 -10.06 3.83
C ARG A 487 14.55 -9.43 4.96
N GLY A 488 14.04 -8.33 5.54
CA GLY A 488 14.70 -7.60 6.63
C GLY A 488 15.74 -6.56 6.21
N MET A 489 16.07 -6.46 4.92
CA MET A 489 16.89 -5.35 4.40
C MET A 489 16.02 -4.16 4.01
N HIS A 490 16.47 -2.97 4.40
CA HIS A 490 15.88 -1.67 4.08
C HIS A 490 16.98 -0.63 3.83
N GLU A 491 18.08 -1.04 3.19
CA GLU A 491 19.30 -0.25 3.07
C GLU A 491 19.24 0.62 1.80
N MET A 492 19.17 1.95 2.00
CA MET A 492 19.45 2.93 0.94
C MET A 492 20.96 3.04 0.81
N MET A 493 21.50 2.60 -0.31
CA MET A 493 22.95 2.52 -0.54
C MET A 493 23.50 3.79 -1.19
N GLN A 494 22.68 4.46 -2.01
CA GLN A 494 23.09 5.64 -2.74
C GLN A 494 21.91 6.57 -3.02
N VAL A 495 22.16 7.87 -3.00
CA VAL A 495 21.24 8.91 -3.52
C VAL A 495 21.96 9.68 -4.62
N GLY A 496 21.39 9.72 -5.82
CA GLY A 496 21.99 10.30 -7.01
C GLY A 496 23.06 9.40 -7.65
N HIS A 497 24.08 10.02 -8.24
CA HIS A 497 25.10 9.34 -9.06
C HIS A 497 26.11 8.59 -8.22
N GLY A 498 26.63 7.47 -8.73
CA GLY A 498 27.72 6.70 -8.13
C GLY A 498 27.37 5.23 -7.96
N SER A 499 28.18 4.35 -8.52
CA SER A 499 27.98 2.91 -8.40
C SER A 499 28.27 2.39 -6.99
N TRP A 500 27.60 1.31 -6.61
CA TRP A 500 27.81 0.64 -5.34
C TRP A 500 27.65 -0.87 -5.48
N THR A 501 28.21 -1.63 -4.53
CA THR A 501 28.06 -3.09 -4.43
C THR A 501 27.57 -3.49 -3.04
N ARG A 502 26.88 -4.63 -2.95
CA ARG A 502 26.43 -5.20 -1.68
C ARG A 502 26.34 -6.72 -1.78
N THR A 503 26.84 -7.43 -0.77
CA THR A 503 26.65 -8.88 -0.64
C THR A 503 25.46 -9.18 0.25
N VAL A 504 24.54 -9.99 -0.27
CA VAL A 504 23.30 -10.36 0.41
C VAL A 504 23.22 -11.86 0.66
N GLY A 505 22.52 -12.27 1.72
CA GLY A 505 22.23 -13.67 2.00
C GLY A 505 20.89 -14.12 1.43
N ILE A 506 20.91 -14.97 0.41
CA ILE A 506 19.70 -15.62 -0.12
C ILE A 506 19.49 -16.93 0.64
N GLN A 507 18.27 -17.22 1.10
CA GLN A 507 17.97 -18.48 1.79
C GLN A 507 18.37 -19.71 0.97
N TYR A 508 18.94 -20.73 1.63
CA TYR A 508 19.31 -22.00 1.04
C TYR A 508 18.88 -23.20 1.90
N PRO A 509 18.17 -24.21 1.34
CA PRO A 509 17.55 -24.19 0.01
C PRO A 509 16.50 -23.07 -0.09
N PHE A 510 16.35 -22.49 -1.28
CA PHE A 510 15.38 -21.42 -1.50
C PHE A 510 13.97 -22.01 -1.56
N ASP A 511 13.04 -21.45 -0.78
CA ASP A 511 11.62 -21.80 -0.85
C ASP A 511 10.97 -20.98 -1.96
N ASP A 512 10.67 -21.59 -3.10
CA ASP A 512 10.10 -20.95 -4.29
C ASP A 512 8.57 -20.95 -4.30
N ARG A 513 7.93 -21.45 -3.23
CA ARG A 513 6.48 -21.45 -3.11
C ARG A 513 5.93 -20.02 -3.09
N LYS A 514 4.82 -19.83 -3.81
CA LYS A 514 4.08 -18.57 -3.81
C LYS A 514 3.61 -18.23 -2.39
N THR A 515 3.71 -16.98 -2.00
CA THR A 515 3.02 -16.47 -0.81
C THR A 515 1.51 -16.52 -1.03
N VAL A 516 0.72 -16.43 0.04
CA VAL A 516 -0.75 -16.37 -0.10
C VAL A 516 -1.16 -15.15 -0.90
N PHE A 517 -0.50 -14.01 -0.69
CA PHE A 517 -0.72 -12.82 -1.50
C PHE A 517 -0.36 -13.07 -2.98
N MET A 518 0.78 -13.68 -3.29
CA MET A 518 1.16 -13.96 -4.68
C MET A 518 0.19 -14.92 -5.38
N ALA A 519 -0.40 -15.86 -4.65
CA ALA A 519 -1.36 -16.82 -5.19
C ALA A 519 -2.77 -16.23 -5.38
N GLY A 520 -3.23 -15.38 -4.45
CA GLY A 520 -4.61 -14.90 -4.40
C GLY A 520 -4.80 -13.41 -4.66
N GLY A 521 -3.72 -12.65 -4.78
CA GLY A 521 -3.72 -11.19 -4.88
C GLY A 521 -4.37 -10.50 -3.68
N GLU A 522 -4.84 -9.29 -3.92
CA GLU A 522 -5.58 -8.50 -2.92
C GLU A 522 -6.96 -9.11 -2.60
N GLY A 523 -7.52 -9.90 -3.52
CA GLY A 523 -8.86 -10.49 -3.40
C GLY A 523 -9.02 -11.37 -2.17
N VAL A 524 -8.05 -12.23 -1.87
CA VAL A 524 -8.09 -13.10 -0.66
C VAL A 524 -8.11 -12.27 0.62
N GLY A 525 -7.30 -11.21 0.65
CA GLY A 525 -7.25 -10.28 1.77
C GLY A 525 -8.59 -9.59 2.01
N LEU A 526 -9.17 -9.03 0.94
CA LEU A 526 -10.46 -8.37 0.99
C LEU A 526 -11.58 -9.33 1.39
N MET A 527 -11.58 -10.56 0.87
CA MET A 527 -12.54 -11.60 1.27
C MET A 527 -12.48 -11.85 2.78
N GLY A 528 -11.28 -11.95 3.36
CA GLY A 528 -11.10 -12.12 4.81
C GLY A 528 -11.68 -10.95 5.61
N MET A 529 -11.46 -9.70 5.17
CA MET A 529 -11.98 -8.51 5.83
C MET A 529 -13.51 -8.41 5.77
N TRP A 530 -14.10 -8.73 4.62
CA TRP A 530 -15.56 -8.78 4.46
C TRP A 530 -16.19 -9.96 5.19
N ALA A 531 -15.50 -11.11 5.27
CA ALA A 531 -15.93 -12.24 6.08
C ALA A 531 -15.95 -11.87 7.57
N LEU A 532 -14.92 -11.18 8.07
CA LEU A 532 -14.89 -10.67 9.44
C LEU A 532 -16.08 -9.73 9.70
N HIS A 533 -16.33 -8.76 8.81
CA HIS A 533 -17.49 -7.88 8.91
C HIS A 533 -18.82 -8.66 8.89
N GLY A 534 -18.95 -9.64 7.98
CA GLY A 534 -20.14 -10.48 7.84
C GLY A 534 -20.42 -11.33 9.09
N VAL A 535 -19.42 -12.01 9.64
CA VAL A 535 -19.55 -12.80 10.88
C VAL A 535 -20.02 -11.91 12.04
N MET A 536 -19.45 -10.71 12.15
CA MET A 536 -19.82 -9.73 13.17
C MET A 536 -21.24 -9.17 12.98
N TRP A 537 -21.69 -9.05 11.73
CA TRP A 537 -23.08 -8.71 11.40
C TRP A 537 -24.04 -9.84 11.80
N PHE A 538 -23.78 -11.07 11.37
CA PHE A 538 -24.65 -12.23 11.60
C PHE A 538 -24.69 -12.64 13.07
N GLY A 539 -23.57 -12.58 13.79
CA GLY A 539 -23.53 -12.85 15.23
C GLY A 539 -24.46 -11.92 16.02
N ALA A 540 -24.53 -10.64 15.63
CA ALA A 540 -25.45 -9.68 16.23
C ALA A 540 -26.92 -9.99 15.90
N LEU A 541 -27.22 -10.40 14.65
CA LEU A 541 -28.57 -10.85 14.27
C LEU A 541 -28.99 -12.10 15.06
N GLY A 542 -28.10 -13.08 15.21
CA GLY A 542 -28.34 -14.29 16.00
C GLY A 542 -28.59 -13.99 17.48
N GLY A 543 -27.86 -13.03 18.06
CA GLY A 543 -28.11 -12.52 19.41
C GLY A 543 -29.49 -11.87 19.56
N VAL A 544 -29.91 -11.07 18.58
CA VAL A 544 -31.25 -10.48 18.57
C VAL A 544 -32.33 -11.55 18.43
N LEU A 545 -32.15 -12.49 17.50
CA LEU A 545 -33.13 -13.55 17.22
C LEU A 545 -33.29 -14.51 18.43
N SER A 546 -32.17 -14.93 19.03
CA SER A 546 -32.17 -15.75 20.25
C SER A 546 -32.82 -15.01 21.42
N SER A 547 -32.56 -13.71 21.60
CA SER A 547 -33.22 -12.92 22.65
C SER A 547 -34.74 -12.77 22.42
N ARG A 548 -35.19 -12.65 21.17
CA ARG A 548 -36.62 -12.64 20.81
C ARG A 548 -37.27 -13.99 21.07
N LEU A 549 -36.61 -15.08 20.66
CA LEU A 549 -37.07 -16.44 20.92
C LEU A 549 -37.13 -16.75 22.42
N ALA A 550 -36.15 -16.29 23.20
CA ALA A 550 -36.17 -16.41 24.65
C ALA A 550 -37.35 -15.66 25.28
N ARG A 551 -37.62 -14.41 24.86
CA ARG A 551 -38.81 -13.66 25.31
C ARG A 551 -40.11 -14.31 24.90
N LEU A 552 -40.20 -14.89 23.70
CA LEU A 552 -41.39 -15.62 23.25
C LEU A 552 -41.61 -16.89 24.08
N ARG A 553 -40.55 -17.62 24.42
CA ARG A 553 -40.63 -18.79 25.32
C ARG A 553 -41.04 -18.39 26.74
N GLU A 554 -40.52 -17.27 27.24
CA GLU A 554 -40.87 -16.75 28.56
C GLU A 554 -42.32 -16.26 28.60
N ALA A 555 -42.77 -15.52 27.58
CA ALA A 555 -44.17 -15.12 27.43
C ALA A 555 -45.13 -16.32 27.32
N ARG A 556 -44.72 -17.39 26.62
CA ARG A 556 -45.49 -18.63 26.53
C ARG A 556 -45.60 -19.32 27.89
N ARG A 557 -44.53 -19.39 28.68
CA ARG A 557 -44.57 -19.93 30.05
C ARG A 557 -45.49 -19.13 30.95
N VAL A 558 -45.44 -17.80 30.89
CA VAL A 558 -46.33 -16.93 31.68
C VAL A 558 -47.81 -17.14 31.31
N ASN A 559 -48.12 -17.39 30.03
CA ASN A 559 -49.49 -17.71 29.61
C ASN A 559 -49.93 -19.13 30.03
N GLU A 560 -49.01 -20.10 30.08
CA GLU A 560 -49.29 -21.46 30.55
C GLU A 560 -49.46 -21.52 32.09
N GLU A 561 -48.81 -20.62 32.83
CA GLU A 561 -48.92 -20.50 34.30
C GLU A 561 -50.03 -19.54 34.76
N ALA A 562 -50.77 -18.91 33.85
CA ALA A 562 -51.93 -18.09 34.20
C ALA A 562 -53.03 -19.02 34.79
N PRO A 563 -53.40 -18.89 36.07
CA PRO A 563 -54.36 -19.79 36.68
C PRO A 563 -55.70 -19.69 35.96
N LEU A 564 -56.27 -20.84 35.62
CA LEU A 564 -57.65 -21.01 35.18
C LEU A 564 -58.59 -20.61 36.35
N LEU A 565 -58.71 -19.32 36.61
CA LEU A 565 -59.81 -18.77 37.40
C LEU A 565 -61.02 -18.66 36.47
N GLY A 566 -61.66 -19.82 36.29
CA GLY A 566 -63.07 -19.92 35.91
C GLY A 566 -63.93 -19.91 37.16
#